data_AF-A0A847ZCB2-F1
#
_entry.id   AF-A0A847ZCB2-F1
#
_cell.length_a   1.000
_cell.length_b   1.000
_cell.length_c   1.000
_cell.angle_alpha   90.00
_cell.angle_beta   90.00
_cell.angle_gamma   90.00
#
_symmetry.space_group_name_H-M   'P 1'
#
loop_
_entity.id
_entity.type
_entity.pdbx_description
1 polymer ?
#
loop_
_entity_poly.entity_id
_entity_poly.type
_entity_poly.pdbx_seq_one_letter_code
_entity_poly.pdbx_strand_id
1 'polypeptide(L)'
;MLHLSIEHVGESPVEDSVNTATVRLAADVGFDEVLRTARAAGITSPLLPVPSMALGSFEVSALELAYAYATLASGGTRFERFALFSVTTPDGDRLWSGKMKRRQVFDPRATYLTGYALEGVLERGTAREAKSLHLVFPVSGKTGTTNGNRDSWFVGYTPDVVCAVWVGYDSGADTGLTGAAGALRIFARFMRAFYSVSGPPAAAVPDGIEMARIDPESGYLATSRCPRTFPEAYLRGTAPGETCPDHPVHPVMDALRNKMREAGGFLRELFR
;
A
#
# COMPACT_ATOMS: atom_id res chain seq x y z
N MET A 1 21.46 -0.30 17.93
CA MET A 1 21.38 1.12 17.53
C MET A 1 21.82 1.17 16.07
N LEU A 2 20.90 0.89 15.15
CA LEU A 2 21.19 0.78 13.72
C LEU A 2 20.92 2.15 13.10
N HIS A 3 21.99 2.83 12.71
CA HIS A 3 21.95 4.09 12.00
C HIS A 3 21.70 3.76 10.51
N LEU A 4 20.44 3.84 10.09
CA LEU A 4 20.04 3.69 8.68
C LEU A 4 20.32 5.01 7.97
N SER A 5 21.54 5.17 7.44
CA SER A 5 21.84 6.20 6.46
C SER A 5 21.29 5.76 5.10
N ILE A 6 20.01 6.01 4.87
CA ILE A 6 19.42 6.00 3.52
C ILE A 6 19.63 7.43 3.00
N GLU A 7 20.70 7.64 2.23
CA GLU A 7 20.89 8.89 1.51
C GLU A 7 19.77 9.00 0.45
N HIS A 8 18.88 9.99 0.59
CA HIS A 8 17.66 10.28 -0.19
C HIS A 8 16.39 9.54 0.29
N VAL A 9 15.81 10.00 1.42
CA VAL A 9 14.52 9.51 1.96
C VAL A 9 13.30 10.19 1.30
N GLY A 10 13.53 11.02 0.27
CA GLY A 10 12.50 11.90 -0.31
C GLY A 10 11.31 11.19 -0.94
N GLU A 11 11.48 9.90 -1.28
CA GLU A 11 10.53 9.02 -1.95
C GLU A 11 10.68 7.63 -1.32
N SER A 12 9.56 7.00 -0.91
CA SER A 12 9.63 5.67 -0.30
C SER A 12 10.04 4.64 -1.37
N PRO A 13 10.94 3.67 -1.09
CA PRO A 13 11.34 2.65 -2.06
C PRO A 13 10.18 1.88 -2.71
N VAL A 14 9.04 1.81 -2.02
CA VAL A 14 7.80 1.22 -2.51
C VAL A 14 7.16 2.08 -3.60
N GLU A 15 7.22 3.41 -3.49
CA GLU A 15 6.64 4.38 -4.41
C GLU A 15 7.31 4.30 -5.79
N ASP A 16 8.64 4.23 -5.82
CA ASP A 16 9.43 4.18 -7.06
C ASP A 16 9.76 2.77 -7.53
N SER A 17 9.36 1.75 -6.75
CA SER A 17 9.67 0.36 -7.05
C SER A 17 11.18 0.08 -7.08
N VAL A 18 11.92 0.63 -6.12
CA VAL A 18 13.39 0.48 -6.04
C VAL A 18 13.75 -0.96 -5.66
N ASN A 19 14.24 -1.70 -6.64
CA ASN A 19 14.57 -3.13 -6.50
C ASN A 19 15.66 -3.40 -5.45
N THR A 20 16.71 -2.58 -5.39
CA THR A 20 17.84 -2.78 -4.46
C THR A 20 17.42 -2.62 -3.00
N ALA A 21 16.65 -1.58 -2.70
CA ALA A 21 16.10 -1.35 -1.37
C ALA A 21 15.12 -2.47 -0.96
N THR A 22 14.28 -2.93 -1.88
CA THR A 22 13.33 -4.03 -1.62
C THR A 22 14.05 -5.34 -1.33
N VAL A 23 15.07 -5.70 -2.11
CA VAL A 23 15.89 -6.90 -1.88
C VAL A 23 16.64 -6.79 -0.55
N ARG A 24 17.17 -5.60 -0.22
CA ARG A 24 17.89 -5.39 1.03
C ARG A 24 16.97 -5.55 2.24
N LEU A 25 15.78 -4.94 2.21
CA LEU A 25 14.78 -5.10 3.25
C LEU A 25 14.36 -6.56 3.42
N ALA A 26 14.09 -7.25 2.30
CA ALA A 26 13.76 -8.67 2.33
C ALA A 26 14.88 -9.54 2.91
N ALA A 27 16.14 -9.19 2.64
CA ALA A 27 17.29 -9.87 3.23
C ALA A 27 17.45 -9.59 4.72
N ASP A 28 17.25 -8.33 5.17
CA ASP A 28 17.35 -7.95 6.57
C ASP A 28 16.21 -8.58 7.42
N VAL A 29 15.02 -8.77 6.84
CA VAL A 29 13.89 -9.49 7.47
C VAL A 29 14.04 -11.01 7.37
N GLY A 30 14.59 -11.50 6.25
CA GLY A 30 14.75 -12.91 5.93
C GLY A 30 13.72 -13.42 4.91
N PHE A 31 14.19 -14.08 3.85
CA PHE A 31 13.34 -14.57 2.74
C PHE A 31 12.31 -15.63 3.17
N ASP A 32 12.61 -16.44 4.18
CA ASP A 32 11.65 -17.38 4.75
C ASP A 32 10.46 -16.66 5.40
N GLU A 33 10.70 -15.51 6.04
CA GLU A 33 9.62 -14.71 6.63
C GLU A 33 8.77 -14.03 5.55
N VAL A 34 9.40 -13.55 4.48
CA VAL A 34 8.68 -13.05 3.30
C VAL A 34 7.79 -14.15 2.71
N LEU A 35 8.31 -15.37 2.58
CA LEU A 35 7.55 -16.52 2.12
C LEU A 35 6.38 -16.85 3.08
N ARG A 36 6.63 -16.87 4.40
CA ARG A 36 5.58 -17.07 5.42
C ARG A 36 4.48 -16.02 5.30
N THR A 37 4.84 -14.76 5.11
CA THR A 37 3.91 -13.65 4.90
C THR A 37 3.07 -13.85 3.64
N ALA A 38 3.69 -14.23 2.52
CA ALA A 38 2.96 -14.56 1.28
C ALA A 38 1.97 -15.73 1.47
N ARG A 39 2.37 -16.78 2.18
CA ARG A 39 1.47 -17.90 2.54
C ARG A 39 0.35 -17.47 3.49
N ALA A 40 0.65 -16.60 4.45
CA ALA A 40 -0.32 -16.04 5.37
C ALA A 40 -1.37 -15.20 4.62
N ALA A 41 -0.99 -14.45 3.59
CA ALA A 41 -1.89 -13.72 2.69
C ALA A 41 -2.72 -14.64 1.75
N GLY A 42 -2.35 -15.92 1.65
CA GLY A 42 -3.09 -16.93 0.86
C GLY A 42 -2.49 -17.25 -0.50
N ILE A 43 -1.26 -16.80 -0.80
CA ILE A 43 -0.55 -17.22 -2.01
C ILE A 43 -0.18 -18.70 -1.86
N THR A 44 -0.56 -19.53 -2.84
CA THR A 44 -0.34 -20.98 -2.87
C THR A 44 0.57 -21.43 -4.01
N SER A 45 0.80 -20.57 -5.01
CA SER A 45 1.73 -20.81 -6.12
C SER A 45 3.14 -21.18 -5.61
N PRO A 46 3.93 -21.96 -6.36
CA PRO A 46 5.29 -22.34 -5.95
C PRO A 46 6.18 -21.11 -5.79
N LEU A 47 6.70 -20.89 -4.58
CA LEU A 47 7.61 -19.80 -4.23
C LEU A 47 8.81 -20.40 -3.50
N LEU A 48 10.00 -19.86 -3.75
CA LEU A 48 11.21 -20.22 -3.02
C LEU A 48 11.75 -19.00 -2.24
N PRO A 49 12.32 -19.20 -1.04
CA PRO A 49 12.87 -18.14 -0.21
C PRO A 49 14.27 -17.73 -0.71
N VAL A 50 14.33 -17.13 -1.90
CA VAL A 50 15.57 -16.71 -2.56
C VAL A 50 15.54 -15.22 -2.90
N PRO A 51 16.68 -14.53 -3.07
CA PRO A 51 16.71 -13.09 -3.32
C PRO A 51 15.82 -12.60 -4.47
N SER A 52 15.71 -13.39 -5.55
CA SER A 52 14.88 -13.03 -6.70
C SER A 52 13.38 -12.98 -6.39
N MET A 53 12.93 -13.60 -5.28
CA MET A 53 11.52 -13.54 -4.87
C MET A 53 11.06 -12.09 -4.60
N ALA A 54 11.97 -11.26 -4.08
CA ALA A 54 11.70 -9.85 -3.78
C ALA A 54 11.51 -9.01 -5.07
N LEU A 55 11.88 -9.56 -6.23
CA LEU A 55 11.74 -8.94 -7.54
C LEU A 55 10.55 -9.50 -8.36
N GLY A 56 9.74 -10.38 -7.77
CA GLY A 56 8.61 -10.99 -8.46
C GLY A 56 9.00 -12.01 -9.53
N SER A 57 10.09 -12.77 -9.33
CA SER A 57 10.56 -13.78 -10.29
C SER A 57 9.68 -15.04 -10.38
N PHE A 58 8.59 -15.11 -9.62
CA PHE A 58 7.69 -16.27 -9.56
C PHE A 58 6.32 -15.91 -10.10
N GLU A 59 5.71 -16.86 -10.80
CA GLU A 59 4.36 -16.72 -11.31
C GLU A 59 3.33 -16.96 -10.21
N VAL A 60 2.35 -16.06 -10.14
CA VAL A 60 1.20 -16.13 -9.25
C VAL A 60 -0.04 -15.80 -10.04
N SER A 61 -1.17 -16.44 -9.74
CA SER A 61 -2.41 -16.14 -10.46
C SER A 61 -2.96 -14.75 -10.06
N ALA A 62 -3.64 -14.08 -10.99
CA ALA A 62 -4.32 -12.81 -10.71
C ALA A 62 -5.32 -12.95 -9.55
N LEU A 63 -5.99 -14.10 -9.44
CA LEU A 63 -6.90 -14.41 -8.34
C LEU A 63 -6.17 -14.53 -7.00
N GLU A 64 -4.97 -15.12 -6.98
CA GLU A 64 -4.16 -15.18 -5.77
C GLU A 64 -3.74 -13.80 -5.29
N LEU A 65 -3.26 -12.95 -6.21
CA LEU A 65 -2.90 -11.56 -5.91
C LEU A 65 -4.10 -10.75 -5.42
N ALA A 66 -5.26 -10.88 -6.07
CA ALA A 66 -6.48 -10.19 -5.64
C ALA A 66 -6.86 -10.55 -4.20
N TYR A 67 -6.79 -11.83 -3.82
CA TYR A 67 -7.07 -12.25 -2.44
C TYR A 67 -5.98 -11.84 -1.43
N ALA A 68 -4.71 -11.81 -1.86
CA ALA A 68 -3.63 -11.31 -1.02
C ALA A 68 -3.81 -9.81 -0.71
N TYR A 69 -4.13 -9.00 -1.73
CA TYR A 69 -4.43 -7.59 -1.55
C TYR A 69 -5.76 -7.37 -0.80
N ALA A 70 -6.76 -8.23 -0.96
CA ALA A 70 -7.97 -8.19 -0.15
C ALA A 70 -7.69 -8.41 1.34
N THR A 71 -6.66 -9.20 1.68
CA THR A 71 -6.21 -9.36 3.07
C THR A 71 -5.65 -8.04 3.62
N LEU A 72 -4.91 -7.27 2.81
CA LEU A 72 -4.44 -5.93 3.18
C LEU A 72 -5.60 -4.94 3.32
N ALA A 73 -6.47 -4.88 2.32
CA ALA A 73 -7.66 -4.01 2.29
C ALA A 73 -8.60 -4.25 3.47
N SER A 74 -8.67 -5.50 3.95
CA SER A 74 -9.51 -5.92 5.09
C SER A 74 -8.82 -5.79 6.45
N GLY A 75 -7.80 -4.94 6.58
CA GLY A 75 -7.09 -4.71 7.84
C GLY A 75 -6.39 -5.97 8.38
N GLY A 76 -5.95 -6.87 7.50
CA GLY A 76 -5.26 -8.12 7.86
C GLY A 76 -6.16 -9.34 8.01
N THR A 77 -7.47 -9.24 7.75
CA THR A 77 -8.35 -10.41 7.70
C THR A 77 -8.24 -11.10 6.35
N ARG A 78 -7.77 -12.35 6.34
CA ARG A 78 -7.79 -13.21 5.15
C ARG A 78 -9.12 -13.94 5.04
N PHE A 79 -9.72 -13.91 3.86
CA PHE A 79 -10.87 -14.72 3.48
C PHE A 79 -10.43 -15.94 2.68
N GLU A 80 -10.98 -17.12 2.97
CA GLU A 80 -10.81 -18.28 2.10
C GLU A 80 -11.54 -18.03 0.77
N ARG A 81 -10.92 -18.43 -0.34
CA ARG A 81 -11.53 -18.31 -1.67
C ARG A 81 -12.79 -19.14 -1.73
N PHE A 82 -13.88 -18.53 -2.18
CA PHE A 82 -15.14 -19.24 -2.43
C PHE A 82 -15.68 -18.83 -3.80
N ALA A 83 -16.12 -19.82 -4.58
CA ALA A 83 -16.72 -19.58 -5.90
C ALA A 83 -18.26 -19.55 -5.83
N LEU A 84 -18.84 -20.18 -4.82
CA LEU A 84 -20.28 -20.35 -4.67
C LEU A 84 -20.67 -20.02 -3.24
N PHE A 85 -21.64 -19.12 -3.06
CA PHE A 85 -22.15 -18.73 -1.75
C PHE A 85 -23.42 -19.51 -1.36
N SER A 86 -24.36 -19.67 -2.29
CA SER A 86 -25.58 -20.44 -2.06
C SER A 86 -26.19 -20.96 -3.36
N VAL A 87 -26.96 -22.03 -3.24
CA VAL A 87 -27.83 -22.56 -4.31
C VAL A 87 -29.26 -22.58 -3.79
N THR A 88 -30.18 -22.01 -4.56
CA THR A 88 -31.61 -21.91 -4.22
C THR A 88 -32.47 -22.46 -5.36
N THR A 89 -33.60 -23.06 -5.02
CA THR A 89 -34.65 -23.41 -5.99
C THR A 89 -35.34 -22.13 -6.52
N PRO A 90 -36.10 -22.23 -7.63
CA PRO A 90 -36.94 -21.11 -8.10
C PRO A 90 -37.94 -20.61 -7.04
N ASP A 91 -38.41 -21.51 -6.18
CA ASP A 91 -39.37 -21.21 -5.10
C ASP A 91 -38.69 -20.55 -3.89
N GLY A 92 -37.36 -20.41 -3.90
CA GLY A 92 -36.57 -19.75 -2.85
C GLY A 92 -35.99 -20.71 -1.80
N ASP A 93 -36.22 -22.01 -1.91
CA ASP A 93 -35.69 -22.99 -0.97
C ASP A 93 -34.17 -23.14 -1.15
N ARG A 94 -33.44 -23.03 -0.05
CA ARG A 94 -31.98 -23.07 -0.06
C ARG A 94 -31.48 -24.52 -0.02
N LEU A 95 -31.02 -25.01 -1.17
CA LEU A 95 -30.44 -26.35 -1.33
C LEU A 95 -29.05 -26.45 -0.69
N TRP A 96 -28.29 -25.36 -0.76
CA TRP A 96 -26.93 -25.31 -0.22
C TRP A 96 -26.54 -23.89 0.15
N SER A 97 -25.70 -23.75 1.18
CA SER A 97 -25.04 -22.50 1.53
C SER A 97 -23.62 -22.75 2.03
N GLY A 98 -22.66 -22.02 1.47
CA GLY A 98 -21.30 -21.96 1.96
C GLY A 98 -21.20 -21.11 3.23
N LYS A 99 -20.22 -21.41 4.07
CA LYS A 99 -19.78 -20.53 5.15
C LYS A 99 -18.49 -19.86 4.72
N MET A 100 -18.48 -18.53 4.68
CA MET A 100 -17.26 -17.77 4.41
C MET A 100 -16.32 -17.88 5.61
N LYS A 101 -15.20 -18.58 5.40
CA LYS A 101 -14.16 -18.70 6.42
C LYS A 101 -13.22 -17.50 6.33
N ARG A 102 -12.91 -16.94 7.49
CA ARG A 102 -12.01 -15.78 7.62
C ARG A 102 -11.10 -15.94 8.83
N ARG A 103 -9.91 -15.35 8.77
CA ARG A 103 -8.93 -15.37 9.87
C ARG A 103 -8.12 -14.08 9.87
N GLN A 104 -7.92 -13.48 11.05
CA GLN A 104 -6.95 -12.40 11.22
C GLN A 104 -5.55 -13.00 11.06
N VAL A 105 -4.80 -12.55 10.05
CA VAL A 105 -3.45 -13.05 9.75
C VAL A 105 -2.38 -11.99 9.88
N PHE A 106 -2.73 -10.70 9.80
CA PHE A 106 -1.81 -9.57 9.98
C PHE A 106 -2.32 -8.60 11.04
N ASP A 107 -1.42 -7.83 11.63
CA ASP A 107 -1.79 -6.72 12.52
C ASP A 107 -2.46 -5.60 11.70
N PRO A 108 -3.66 -5.10 12.09
CA PRO A 108 -4.32 -4.00 11.39
C PRO A 108 -3.44 -2.76 11.20
N ARG A 109 -2.56 -2.46 12.16
CA ARG A 109 -1.61 -1.34 12.10
C ARG A 109 -0.58 -1.54 11.00
N ALA A 110 -0.03 -2.75 10.88
CA ALA A 110 0.93 -3.08 9.83
C ALA A 110 0.28 -3.03 8.43
N THR A 111 -0.96 -3.52 8.30
CA THR A 111 -1.69 -3.40 7.02
C THR A 111 -2.06 -1.98 6.67
N TYR A 112 -2.40 -1.14 7.67
CA TYR A 112 -2.65 0.28 7.46
C TYR A 112 -1.40 1.00 6.95
N LEU A 113 -0.25 0.81 7.61
CA LEU A 113 1.03 1.39 7.16
C LEU A 113 1.40 0.92 5.74
N THR A 114 1.16 -0.36 5.43
CA THR A 114 1.37 -0.88 4.07
C THR A 114 0.44 -0.20 3.06
N GLY A 115 -0.84 -0.05 3.39
CA GLY A 115 -1.80 0.66 2.54
C GLY A 115 -1.45 2.13 2.33
N TYR A 116 -1.03 2.82 3.40
CA TYR A 116 -0.56 4.20 3.35
C TYR A 116 0.63 4.37 2.40
N ALA A 117 1.65 3.50 2.50
CA ALA A 117 2.78 3.49 1.57
C ALA A 117 2.33 3.21 0.12
N LEU A 118 1.34 2.33 -0.08
CA LEU A 118 0.78 2.02 -1.39
C LEU A 118 -0.11 3.14 -1.97
N GLU A 119 -0.69 4.01 -1.15
CA GLU A 119 -1.34 5.24 -1.64
C GLU A 119 -0.29 6.17 -2.26
N GLY A 120 0.90 6.27 -1.65
CA GLY A 120 2.03 7.04 -2.16
C GLY A 120 2.45 6.69 -3.59
N VAL A 121 2.32 5.41 -3.99
CA VAL A 121 2.59 4.96 -5.37
C VAL A 121 1.71 5.69 -6.39
N LEU A 122 0.46 5.99 -6.04
CA LEU A 122 -0.49 6.71 -6.91
C LEU A 122 -0.40 8.23 -6.75
N GLU A 123 0.03 8.71 -5.59
CA GLU A 123 0.14 10.16 -5.35
C GLU A 123 1.44 10.76 -5.90
N ARG A 124 2.54 10.01 -5.80
CA ARG A 124 3.90 10.50 -6.06
C ARG A 124 4.74 9.55 -6.91
N GLY A 125 4.51 8.24 -6.78
CA GLY A 125 5.34 7.21 -7.40
C GLY A 125 4.95 6.78 -8.81
N THR A 126 5.23 5.50 -9.11
CA THR A 126 5.11 4.91 -10.46
C THR A 126 3.70 4.94 -11.06
N ALA A 127 2.66 5.13 -10.25
CA ALA A 127 1.27 5.20 -10.69
C ALA A 127 0.68 6.62 -10.64
N ARG A 128 1.51 7.68 -10.57
CA ARG A 128 1.05 9.09 -10.51
C ARG A 128 0.07 9.52 -11.61
N GLU A 129 0.07 8.84 -12.75
CA GLU A 129 -0.91 9.07 -13.83
C GLU A 129 -2.35 8.75 -13.40
N ALA A 130 -2.58 8.02 -12.31
CA ALA A 130 -3.91 7.72 -11.77
C ALA A 130 -4.78 8.98 -11.63
N LYS A 131 -4.19 10.11 -11.23
CA LYS A 131 -4.90 11.38 -11.08
C LYS A 131 -5.38 11.95 -12.41
N SER A 132 -4.55 11.89 -13.47
CA SER A 132 -4.97 12.34 -14.81
C SER A 132 -5.98 11.39 -15.46
N LEU A 133 -6.05 10.14 -14.96
CA LEU A 133 -7.08 9.16 -15.30
C LEU A 133 -8.38 9.34 -14.51
N HIS A 134 -8.52 10.42 -13.73
CA HIS A 134 -9.68 10.76 -12.90
C HIS A 134 -9.95 9.79 -11.74
N LEU A 135 -8.91 9.16 -11.20
CA LEU A 135 -8.97 8.58 -9.85
C LEU A 135 -8.68 9.69 -8.84
N VAL A 136 -9.75 10.29 -8.32
CA VAL A 136 -9.72 11.46 -7.42
C VAL A 136 -10.14 11.13 -5.98
N PHE A 137 -10.11 9.85 -5.64
CA PHE A 137 -10.41 9.31 -4.32
C PHE A 137 -9.24 8.42 -3.85
N PRO A 138 -9.09 8.18 -2.53
CA PRO A 138 -8.01 7.37 -1.99
C PRO A 138 -8.01 5.95 -2.56
N VAL A 139 -6.86 5.52 -3.07
CA VAL A 139 -6.63 4.19 -3.62
C VAL A 139 -5.20 3.78 -3.27
N SER A 140 -5.06 2.60 -2.68
CA SER A 140 -3.76 1.95 -2.46
C SER A 140 -3.49 1.02 -3.64
N GLY A 141 -2.28 1.01 -4.20
CA GLY A 141 -1.96 0.04 -5.23
C GLY A 141 -0.50 0.00 -5.63
N LYS A 142 -0.15 -0.99 -6.45
CA LYS A 142 1.21 -1.17 -6.94
C LYS A 142 1.24 -1.57 -8.41
N THR A 143 2.16 -0.97 -9.14
CA THR A 143 2.54 -1.40 -10.49
C THR A 143 3.48 -2.60 -10.45
N GLY A 144 3.31 -3.53 -11.37
CA GLY A 144 4.30 -4.56 -11.68
C GLY A 144 4.62 -4.57 -13.18
N THR A 145 5.88 -4.77 -13.52
CA THR A 145 6.37 -4.95 -14.89
C THR A 145 7.40 -6.05 -14.86
N THR A 146 7.23 -7.12 -15.65
CA THR A 146 8.25 -8.17 -15.77
C THR A 146 9.33 -7.78 -16.77
N ASN A 147 10.50 -8.43 -16.68
CA ASN A 147 11.60 -8.19 -17.62
C ASN A 147 11.16 -8.40 -19.08
N GLY A 148 11.53 -7.47 -19.95
CA GLY A 148 11.14 -7.49 -21.37
C GLY A 148 9.68 -7.10 -21.62
N ASN A 149 9.03 -6.38 -20.68
CA ASN A 149 7.67 -5.82 -20.80
C ASN A 149 6.61 -6.86 -21.22
N ARG A 150 6.78 -8.12 -20.82
CA ARG A 150 5.86 -9.21 -21.16
C ARG A 150 4.54 -9.11 -20.40
N ASP A 151 4.62 -8.66 -19.15
CA ASP A 151 3.47 -8.53 -18.27
C ASP A 151 3.35 -7.10 -17.76
N SER A 152 2.16 -6.52 -17.97
CA SER A 152 1.73 -5.27 -17.36
C SER A 152 0.77 -5.62 -16.21
N TRP A 153 1.18 -5.33 -14.98
CA TRP A 153 0.38 -5.56 -13.78
C TRP A 153 0.03 -4.26 -13.08
N PHE A 154 -1.20 -4.20 -12.59
CA PHE A 154 -1.59 -3.24 -11.56
C PHE A 154 -2.57 -3.93 -10.62
N VAL A 155 -2.26 -3.92 -9.33
CA VAL A 155 -3.18 -4.38 -8.29
C VAL A 155 -3.43 -3.22 -7.34
N GLY A 156 -4.70 -2.88 -7.15
CA GLY A 156 -5.09 -1.79 -6.29
C GLY A 156 -6.39 -2.09 -5.54
N TYR A 157 -6.63 -1.33 -4.49
CA TYR A 157 -7.80 -1.48 -3.66
C TYR A 157 -8.26 -0.17 -3.03
N THR A 158 -9.53 -0.18 -2.66
CA THR A 158 -10.17 0.73 -1.70
C THR A 158 -10.67 -0.11 -0.51
N PRO A 159 -11.28 0.50 0.52
CA PRO A 159 -11.94 -0.27 1.57
C PRO A 159 -13.04 -1.23 1.09
N ASP A 160 -13.66 -0.99 -0.08
CA ASP A 160 -14.79 -1.78 -0.55
C ASP A 160 -14.43 -2.83 -1.61
N VAL A 161 -13.38 -2.61 -2.40
CA VAL A 161 -13.06 -3.46 -3.55
C VAL A 161 -11.56 -3.58 -3.80
N VAL A 162 -11.15 -4.78 -4.22
CA VAL A 162 -9.81 -5.05 -4.76
C VAL A 162 -9.94 -5.39 -6.24
N CYS A 163 -9.08 -4.80 -7.06
CA CYS A 163 -9.00 -5.08 -8.49
C CYS A 163 -7.55 -5.40 -8.85
N ALA A 164 -7.33 -6.61 -9.37
CA ALA A 164 -6.07 -7.03 -9.97
C ALA A 164 -6.24 -7.06 -11.49
N VAL A 165 -5.37 -6.34 -12.19
CA VAL A 165 -5.34 -6.29 -13.65
C VAL A 165 -4.00 -6.80 -14.14
N TRP A 166 -4.07 -7.74 -15.08
CA TRP A 166 -2.94 -8.22 -15.86
C TRP A 166 -3.23 -8.01 -17.34
N VAL A 167 -2.21 -7.59 -18.08
CA VAL A 167 -2.21 -7.54 -19.53
C VAL A 167 -0.93 -8.19 -20.03
N GLY A 168 -1.10 -9.18 -20.89
CA GLY A 168 -0.03 -9.95 -21.50
C GLY A 168 -0.54 -10.73 -22.71
N TYR A 169 0.39 -11.30 -23.47
CA TYR A 169 0.06 -12.27 -24.51
C TYR A 169 0.25 -13.69 -23.97
N ASP A 170 -0.63 -14.62 -24.34
CA ASP A 170 -0.49 -16.04 -24.00
C ASP A 170 0.84 -16.64 -24.51
N SER A 171 1.41 -16.05 -25.57
CA SER A 171 2.72 -16.42 -26.11
C SER A 171 3.91 -15.94 -25.26
N GLY A 172 3.67 -15.09 -24.26
CA GLY A 172 4.72 -14.40 -23.50
C GLY A 172 5.49 -13.36 -24.31
N ALA A 173 4.95 -12.93 -25.46
CA ALA A 173 5.54 -11.87 -26.27
C ALA A 173 5.57 -10.53 -25.53
N ASP A 174 6.52 -9.67 -25.90
CA ASP A 174 6.61 -8.29 -25.40
C ASP A 174 5.33 -7.52 -25.74
N THR A 175 4.71 -6.91 -24.72
CA THR A 175 3.51 -6.09 -24.89
C THR A 175 3.83 -4.65 -25.25
N GLY A 176 5.05 -4.18 -24.98
CA GLY A 176 5.44 -2.78 -24.99
C GLY A 176 4.76 -1.94 -23.90
N LEU A 177 4.02 -2.58 -22.98
CA LEU A 177 3.24 -1.91 -21.93
C LEU A 177 3.90 -2.10 -20.57
N THR A 178 4.17 -0.99 -19.89
CA THR A 178 4.48 -1.02 -18.45
C THR A 178 3.19 -1.20 -17.65
N GLY A 179 3.30 -1.52 -16.36
CA GLY A 179 2.14 -1.53 -15.44
C GLY A 179 1.31 -0.23 -15.48
N ALA A 180 1.98 0.93 -15.60
CA ALA A 180 1.31 2.24 -15.69
C ALA A 180 0.68 2.52 -17.06
N ALA A 181 1.33 2.11 -18.15
CA ALA A 181 0.85 2.35 -19.51
C ALA A 181 -0.32 1.42 -19.91
N GLY A 182 -0.38 0.21 -19.35
CA GLY A 182 -1.41 -0.79 -19.63
C GLY A 182 -2.40 -0.96 -18.48
N ALA A 183 -2.05 -1.82 -17.52
CA ALA A 183 -2.95 -2.29 -16.47
C ALA A 183 -3.58 -1.18 -15.62
N LEU A 184 -2.84 -0.13 -15.27
CA LEU A 184 -3.35 1.02 -14.52
C LEU A 184 -4.51 1.72 -15.23
N ARG A 185 -4.48 1.81 -16.57
CA ARG A 185 -5.54 2.48 -17.35
C ARG A 185 -6.84 1.67 -17.33
N ILE A 186 -6.74 0.35 -17.43
CA ILE A 186 -7.88 -0.56 -17.31
C ILE A 186 -8.45 -0.51 -15.90
N PHE A 187 -7.57 -0.57 -14.89
CA PHE A 187 -7.96 -0.40 -13.48
C PHE A 187 -8.72 0.92 -13.27
N ALA A 188 -8.17 2.05 -13.74
CA ALA A 188 -8.81 3.34 -13.59
C ALA A 188 -10.19 3.41 -14.27
N ARG A 189 -10.33 2.79 -15.45
CA ARG A 189 -11.63 2.70 -16.13
C ARG A 189 -12.64 1.89 -15.31
N PHE A 190 -12.22 0.74 -14.76
CA PHE A 190 -13.06 -0.10 -13.92
C PHE A 190 -13.50 0.65 -12.65
N MET A 191 -12.56 1.24 -11.93
CA MET A 191 -12.84 1.94 -10.67
C MET A 191 -13.77 3.14 -10.86
N ARG A 192 -13.64 3.86 -11.97
CA ARG A 192 -14.56 4.96 -12.32
C ARG A 192 -15.96 4.48 -12.69
N ALA A 193 -16.07 3.32 -13.33
CA ALA A 193 -17.37 2.72 -13.61
C ALA A 193 -18.03 2.18 -12.32
N PHE A 194 -17.23 1.60 -11.42
CA PHE A 194 -17.68 1.09 -10.13
C PHE A 194 -18.12 2.22 -9.19
N TYR A 195 -17.30 3.28 -9.07
CA TYR A 195 -17.61 4.50 -8.31
C TYR A 195 -18.09 5.62 -9.23
N SER A 196 -19.26 5.44 -9.83
CA SER A 196 -19.82 6.37 -10.82
C SER A 196 -20.22 7.74 -10.25
N VAL A 197 -20.45 7.83 -8.93
CA VAL A 197 -20.84 9.07 -8.24
C VAL A 197 -19.67 9.62 -7.42
N SER A 198 -19.18 8.84 -6.46
CA SER A 198 -18.06 9.21 -5.59
C SER A 198 -17.35 7.96 -5.08
N GLY A 199 -16.03 8.00 -4.99
CA GLY A 199 -15.26 6.96 -4.32
C GLY A 199 -15.39 7.00 -2.80
N PRO A 200 -14.90 5.96 -2.10
CA PRO A 200 -14.95 5.88 -0.65
C PRO A 200 -13.94 6.83 0.00
N PRO A 201 -14.11 7.16 1.29
CA PRO A 201 -13.09 7.86 2.05
C PRO A 201 -11.84 6.98 2.24
N ALA A 202 -10.76 7.61 2.69
CA ALA A 202 -9.55 6.89 3.10
C ALA A 202 -9.87 5.88 4.21
N ALA A 203 -9.05 4.83 4.32
CA ALA A 203 -9.19 3.85 5.38
C ALA A 203 -9.09 4.51 6.77
N ALA A 204 -9.90 4.04 7.71
CA ALA A 204 -9.85 4.51 9.09
C ALA A 204 -8.49 4.17 9.70
N VAL A 205 -7.87 5.15 10.36
CA VAL A 205 -6.59 4.98 11.07
C VAL A 205 -6.81 4.07 12.28
N PRO A 206 -6.15 2.90 12.38
CA PRO A 206 -6.26 2.04 13.55
C PRO A 206 -5.64 2.68 14.80
N ASP A 207 -6.13 2.28 15.97
CA ASP A 207 -5.50 2.66 17.24
C ASP A 207 -4.03 2.18 17.29
N GLY A 208 -3.16 3.03 17.83
CA GLY A 208 -1.73 2.76 17.90
C GLY A 208 -0.94 3.18 16.66
N ILE A 209 -1.57 3.87 15.69
CA ILE A 209 -0.89 4.66 14.67
C ILE A 209 -0.77 6.12 15.14
N GLU A 210 0.35 6.77 14.82
CA GLU A 210 0.56 8.20 15.01
C GLU A 210 1.08 8.85 13.73
N MET A 211 0.74 10.13 13.52
CA MET A 211 1.23 10.90 12.38
C MET A 211 2.34 11.84 12.83
N ALA A 212 3.52 11.74 12.21
CA ALA A 212 4.60 12.70 12.38
C ALA A 212 4.72 13.57 11.13
N ARG A 213 5.24 14.80 11.28
CA ARG A 213 5.66 15.59 10.12
C ARG A 213 7.16 15.51 10.01
N ILE A 214 7.64 14.91 8.93
CA ILE A 214 9.05 14.72 8.68
C ILE A 214 9.54 15.65 7.57
N ASP A 215 10.83 15.93 7.62
CA ASP A 215 11.56 16.38 6.45
C ASP A 215 11.77 15.16 5.55
N PRO A 216 11.23 15.16 4.32
CA PRO A 216 11.26 13.97 3.49
C PRO A 216 12.69 13.60 3.09
N GLU A 217 13.64 14.53 3.05
CA GLU A 217 15.00 14.24 2.57
C GLU A 217 15.83 13.51 3.62
N SER A 218 15.75 13.98 4.87
CA SER A 218 16.50 13.44 6.01
C SER A 218 15.75 12.36 6.80
N GLY A 219 14.41 12.31 6.71
CA GLY A 219 13.57 11.36 7.46
C GLY A 219 13.32 11.72 8.94
N TYR A 220 13.87 12.84 9.41
CA TYR A 220 13.72 13.31 10.80
C TYR A 220 12.52 14.25 10.95
N LEU A 221 12.15 14.58 12.20
CA LEU A 221 11.06 15.53 12.45
C LEU A 221 11.34 16.88 11.79
N ALA A 222 10.40 17.36 10.99
CA ALA A 222 10.53 18.61 10.27
C ALA A 222 10.57 19.80 11.22
N THR A 223 11.48 20.74 10.97
CA THR A 223 11.57 22.03 11.65
C THR A 223 10.92 23.14 10.84
N SER A 224 10.94 24.36 11.38
CA SER A 224 10.48 25.55 10.69
C SER A 224 11.26 25.94 9.45
N ARG A 225 12.47 25.40 9.29
CA ARG A 225 13.36 25.69 8.17
C ARG A 225 13.34 24.62 7.08
N CYS A 226 12.70 23.48 7.30
CA CYS A 226 12.58 22.45 6.27
C CYS A 226 11.81 23.01 5.06
N PRO A 227 12.38 22.94 3.84
CA PRO A 227 11.78 23.49 2.64
C PRO A 227 10.52 22.73 2.24
N ARG A 228 10.47 21.43 2.56
CA ARG A 228 9.32 20.56 2.39
C ARG A 228 9.03 19.85 3.69
N THR A 229 7.77 19.55 3.94
CA THR A 229 7.37 18.74 5.08
C THR A 229 6.33 17.73 4.63
N PHE A 230 6.46 16.51 5.11
CA PHE A 230 5.62 15.38 4.71
C PHE A 230 4.95 14.79 5.95
N PRO A 231 3.61 14.64 5.97
CA PRO A 231 2.97 13.84 7.00
C PRO A 231 3.27 12.36 6.73
N GLU A 232 3.81 11.64 7.72
CA GLU A 232 4.13 10.22 7.61
C GLU A 232 3.47 9.45 8.77
N ALA A 233 3.02 8.24 8.49
CA ALA A 233 2.36 7.38 9.46
C ALA A 233 3.38 6.44 10.13
N TYR A 234 3.31 6.35 11.46
CA TYR A 234 4.18 5.50 12.26
C TYR A 234 3.38 4.60 13.18
N LEU A 235 3.96 3.46 13.52
CA LEU A 235 3.54 2.75 14.73
C LEU A 235 3.87 3.63 15.93
N ARG A 236 2.95 3.75 16.88
CA ARG A 236 3.15 4.61 18.06
C ARG A 236 4.45 4.25 18.79
N GLY A 237 5.31 5.27 18.97
CA GLY A 237 6.62 5.13 19.60
C GLY A 237 7.75 4.77 18.64
N THR A 238 7.49 4.67 17.33
CA THR A 238 8.51 4.45 16.30
C THR A 238 8.75 5.67 15.41
N ALA A 239 8.02 6.77 15.61
CA ALA A 239 8.33 8.03 14.94
C ALA A 239 9.74 8.53 15.33
N PRO A 240 10.43 9.28 14.45
CA PRO A 240 11.74 9.85 14.77
C PRO A 240 11.62 10.76 16.01
N GLY A 241 12.53 10.59 16.97
CA GLY A 241 12.59 11.43 18.17
C GLY A 241 13.40 12.71 17.99
N GLU A 242 14.24 12.76 16.97
CA GLU A 242 15.15 13.88 16.68
C GLU A 242 14.62 14.75 15.54
N THR A 243 14.97 16.04 15.58
CA THR A 243 14.63 17.01 14.53
C THR A 243 15.65 17.00 13.40
N CYS A 244 15.21 17.40 12.20
CA CYS A 244 16.03 17.50 10.99
C CYS A 244 17.40 18.16 11.27
N PRO A 245 18.52 17.43 11.10
CA PRO A 245 19.85 17.97 11.34
C PRO A 245 20.26 18.97 10.26
N ASP A 246 19.77 18.80 9.02
CA ASP A 246 20.09 19.66 7.88
C ASP A 246 19.41 21.04 7.98
N HIS A 247 18.28 21.10 8.69
CA HIS A 247 17.49 22.31 8.89
C HIS A 247 17.27 22.55 10.40
N PRO A 248 18.28 23.03 11.14
CA PRO A 248 18.21 23.13 12.59
C PRO A 248 17.15 24.14 13.06
N VAL A 249 16.57 23.83 14.21
CA VAL A 249 15.48 24.55 14.88
C VAL A 249 15.74 26.06 14.95
N HIS A 250 14.72 26.85 14.61
CA HIS A 250 14.68 28.28 14.87
C HIS A 250 13.86 28.55 16.15
N PRO A 251 14.46 29.05 17.25
CA PRO A 251 13.83 29.10 18.57
C PRO A 251 12.44 29.76 18.60
N VAL A 252 12.28 30.89 17.92
CA VAL A 252 11.01 31.65 17.90
C VAL A 252 9.95 31.01 16.99
N MET A 253 10.33 30.65 15.76
CA MET A 253 9.41 30.11 14.75
C MET A 253 8.90 28.73 15.14
N ASP A 254 9.74 27.89 15.72
CA ASP A 254 9.34 26.55 16.18
C ASP A 254 8.51 26.61 17.46
N ALA A 255 8.79 27.53 18.38
CA ALA A 255 7.93 27.76 19.55
C ALA A 255 6.52 28.21 19.18
N LEU A 256 6.39 29.11 18.19
CA LEU A 256 5.10 29.54 17.66
C LEU A 256 4.35 28.39 16.98
N ARG A 257 5.05 27.61 16.16
CA ARG A 257 4.49 26.43 15.48
C ARG A 257 3.97 25.38 16.47
N ASN A 258 4.71 25.10 17.54
CA ASN A 258 4.30 24.14 18.57
C ASN A 258 3.05 24.62 19.32
N LYS A 259 3.00 25.90 19.72
CA LYS A 259 1.80 26.48 20.34
C LYS A 259 0.58 26.42 19.41
N MET A 260 0.75 26.67 18.11
CA MET A 260 -0.34 26.54 17.14
C MET A 260 -0.81 25.09 16.97
N ARG A 261 0.10 24.11 17.02
CA ARG A 261 -0.25 22.68 16.98
C ARG A 261 -1.02 22.24 18.21
N GLU A 262 -0.59 22.64 19.40
CA GLU A 262 -1.27 22.34 20.67
C GLU A 262 -2.68 22.94 20.68
N ALA A 263 -2.82 24.22 20.29
CA ALA A 263 -4.13 24.87 20.18
C ALA A 263 -5.05 24.17 19.16
N GLY A 264 -4.51 23.75 18.01
CA GLY A 264 -5.28 23.01 17.00
C GLY A 264 -5.60 21.56 17.37
N GLY A 265 -4.83 20.95 18.29
CA GLY A 265 -5.13 19.65 18.90
C GLY A 265 -6.26 19.77 19.91
N PHE A 266 -6.16 20.75 20.82
CA PHE A 266 -7.17 21.07 21.82
C PHE A 266 -8.54 21.37 21.18
N LEU A 267 -8.58 22.18 20.12
CA LEU A 267 -9.82 22.47 19.40
C LEU A 267 -10.44 21.22 18.76
N ARG A 268 -9.63 20.27 18.27
CA ARG A 268 -10.15 19.01 17.70
C ARG A 268 -10.72 18.05 18.74
N GLU A 269 -10.20 18.07 19.97
CA GLU A 269 -10.80 17.32 21.09
C GLU A 269 -12.09 17.96 21.61
N LEU A 270 -12.18 19.29 21.59
CA LEU A 270 -13.36 20.02 22.08
C LEU A 270 -14.62 19.83 21.18
N PHE A 271 -14.42 19.51 19.91
CA PHE A 271 -15.49 19.35 18.91
C PHE A 271 -15.69 17.90 18.44
N ARG A 272 -15.22 16.91 19.22
CA ARG A 272 -15.40 15.48 18.94
C ARG A 272 -16.58 14.90 19.71
#